data_AF-A0A3A5SHB9-F1
#
_entry.id   AF-A0A3A5SHB9-F1
#
_cell.length_a   1.000
_cell.length_b   1.000
_cell.length_c   1.000
_cell.angle_alpha   90.00
_cell.angle_beta   90.00
_cell.angle_gamma   90.00
#
_symmetry.space_group_name_H-M   'P 1'
#
loop_
_entity.id
_entity.type
_entity.pdbx_description
1 polymer ?
#
loop_
_entity_poly.entity_id
_entity_poly.type
_entity_poly.pdbx_seq_one_letter_code
_entity_poly.pdbx_strand_id
1 'polypeptide(L)'
;FCVRNKVPYNIFQKWYKDTRKKVVEVQVDGAPAIGHEEKSRASDQPQPVSPSRDDHPVRIWVGIRISNGLHLSQKNLSYQDLVRMVEKLEGLC
;
A
#
# COMPACT_ATOMS: atom_id res chain seq x y z
N PHE A 1 0.59 -12.98 0.82
CA PHE A 1 0.79 -14.26 1.52
C PHE A 1 -0.03 -15.39 0.91
N CYS A 2 -1.37 -15.33 0.90
CA CYS A 2 -2.23 -16.46 0.47
C CYS A 2 -1.96 -16.94 -0.97
N VAL A 3 -1.84 -16.04 -1.95
CA VAL A 3 -1.56 -16.39 -3.36
C VAL A 3 -0.17 -17.01 -3.52
N ARG A 4 0.84 -16.46 -2.83
CA ARG A 4 2.24 -16.92 -2.88
C ARG A 4 2.42 -18.30 -2.24
N ASN A 5 1.66 -18.58 -1.19
CA ASN A 5 1.69 -19.86 -0.47
C ASN A 5 0.59 -20.83 -0.91
N LYS A 6 -0.11 -20.55 -2.01
CA LYS A 6 -1.20 -21.36 -2.55
C LYS A 6 -2.27 -21.72 -1.51
N VAL A 7 -2.53 -20.83 -0.55
CA VAL A 7 -3.57 -21.03 0.48
C VAL A 7 -4.93 -20.89 -0.18
N PRO A 8 -5.77 -21.95 -0.17
CA PRO A 8 -7.10 -21.89 -0.74
C PRO A 8 -7.97 -20.85 -0.04
N TYR A 9 -8.79 -20.13 -0.82
CA TYR A 9 -9.56 -18.99 -0.32
C TYR A 9 -10.53 -19.37 0.81
N ASN A 10 -11.16 -20.55 0.72
CA ASN A 10 -12.07 -21.06 1.74
C ASN A 10 -11.41 -21.23 3.13
N ILE A 11 -10.14 -21.65 3.18
CA ILE A 11 -9.38 -21.79 4.42
C ILE A 11 -9.06 -20.43 5.00
N PHE A 12 -8.59 -19.49 4.17
CA PHE A 12 -8.31 -18.12 4.60
C PHE A 12 -9.57 -17.43 5.13
N GLN A 13 -10.69 -17.56 4.42
CA GLN A 13 -11.95 -16.93 4.80
C GLN A 13 -12.48 -17.45 6.14
N LYS A 14 -12.35 -18.76 6.40
CA LYS A 14 -12.72 -19.35 7.70
C LYS A 14 -11.84 -18.80 8.81
N TRP A 15 -10.51 -18.88 8.64
CA TRP A 15 -9.55 -18.35 9.60
C TRP A 15 -9.78 -16.87 9.89
N TYR A 16 -9.96 -16.04 8.86
CA TYR A 16 -10.20 -14.61 9.02
C TYR A 16 -11.48 -14.31 9.80
N LYS A 17 -12.59 -15.03 9.55
CA LYS A 17 -13.84 -14.84 10.31
C LYS A 17 -13.68 -15.21 11.79
N ASP A 18 -12.93 -16.26 12.08
CA ASP A 18 -12.70 -16.78 13.43
C ASP A 18 -11.72 -15.91 14.23
N THR A 19 -10.72 -15.33 13.55
CA THR A 19 -9.64 -14.57 14.19
C THR A 19 -9.91 -13.06 14.23
N ARG A 20 -10.61 -12.46 13.25
CA ARG A 20 -10.84 -11.00 13.19
C ARG A 20 -11.58 -10.43 14.39
N LYS A 21 -12.38 -11.25 15.09
CA LYS A 21 -13.10 -10.84 16.30
C LYS A 21 -12.26 -10.95 17.59
N LYS A 22 -11.10 -11.60 17.51
CA LYS A 22 -10.17 -11.83 18.62
C LYS A 22 -8.92 -10.96 18.54
N VAL A 23 -8.78 -10.16 17.48
CA VAL A 23 -7.72 -9.17 17.37
C VAL A 23 -8.06 -8.04 18.34
N VAL A 24 -7.41 -8.06 19.49
CA VAL A 24 -7.46 -6.96 20.46
C VAL A 24 -6.40 -5.96 20.04
N GLU A 25 -6.77 -4.68 19.94
CA GLU A 25 -5.81 -3.61 19.72
C GLU A 25 -4.91 -3.50 20.94
N VAL A 26 -3.63 -3.80 20.76
CA VAL A 26 -2.61 -3.56 21.79
C VAL A 26 -1.97 -2.24 21.45
N GLN A 27 -2.19 -1.24 22.31
CA GLN A 27 -1.44 0.02 22.23
C GLN A 27 0.00 -0.28 22.67
N VAL A 28 0.95 0.11 21.83
CA VAL A 28 2.39 0.02 22.11
C VAL A 28 2.87 1.43 22.45
N ASP A 29 3.43 1.62 23.64
CA ASP A 29 3.97 2.91 24.07
C ASP A 29 5.05 3.39 23.09
N GLY A 30 4.84 4.57 22.51
CA GLY A 30 5.75 5.19 21.53
C GLY A 30 5.25 5.25 20.07
N ALA A 31 4.06 4.72 19.76
CA ALA A 31 3.41 4.95 18.47
C ALA A 31 2.87 6.41 18.37
N PRO A 32 2.99 7.10 17.22
CA PRO A 32 2.38 8.42 17.06
C PRO A 32 0.87 8.29 17.22
N ALA A 33 0.30 9.07 18.14
CA ALA A 33 -1.11 9.00 18.48
C ALA A 33 -1.97 9.27 17.24
N ILE A 34 -2.57 8.22 16.69
CA ILE A 34 -3.68 8.35 15.75
C ILE A 34 -4.86 8.77 16.62
N GLY A 35 -5.20 10.06 16.57
CA GLY A 35 -6.23 10.68 17.39
C GLY A 35 -7.56 9.96 17.23
N HIS A 36 -7.93 9.21 18.26
CA HIS A 36 -9.25 8.63 18.40
C HIS A 36 -10.14 9.68 19.09
N GLU A 37 -10.71 10.60 18.32
CA GLU A 37 -11.82 11.42 18.82
C GLU A 37 -13.11 10.61 18.70
N GLU A 38 -13.41 9.86 19.75
CA GLU A 38 -14.74 9.33 19.99
C GLU A 38 -15.56 10.39 20.73
N LYS A 39 -16.38 11.16 20.01
CA LYS A 39 -17.44 11.97 20.63
C LYS A 39 -18.72 11.95 19.80
N SER A 40 -19.59 11.02 20.17
CA SER A 40 -21.02 11.22 20.45
C SER A 40 -21.82 12.22 19.61
N ARG A 41 -22.65 11.65 18.72
CA ARG A 41 -24.01 12.06 18.29
C ARG A 41 -24.29 13.52 17.86
N ALA A 42 -24.91 13.56 16.66
CA ALA A 42 -25.87 14.54 16.14
C ALA A 42 -25.32 15.86 15.55
N SER A 43 -25.26 15.93 14.22
CA SER A 43 -26.03 16.88 13.40
C SER A 43 -25.53 16.83 11.94
N ASP A 44 -26.47 16.74 11.00
CA ASP A 44 -26.26 16.92 9.56
C ASP A 44 -25.46 18.20 9.26
N GLN A 45 -24.23 18.06 8.76
CA GLN A 45 -23.58 19.07 7.92
C GLN A 45 -22.47 18.42 7.10
N PRO A 46 -22.48 18.52 5.75
CA PRO A 46 -21.37 18.05 4.95
C PRO A 46 -20.20 19.03 5.12
N GLN A 47 -19.24 18.69 5.97
CA GLN A 47 -17.96 19.39 5.98
C GLN A 47 -17.17 19.02 4.72
N PRO A 48 -16.52 20.00 4.07
CA PRO A 48 -15.64 19.72 2.95
C PRO A 48 -14.47 18.91 3.48
N VAL A 49 -14.43 17.62 3.11
CA VAL A 49 -13.29 16.74 3.35
C VAL A 49 -12.05 17.40 2.76
N SER A 50 -11.24 17.97 3.64
CA SER A 50 -9.88 18.38 3.36
C SER A 50 -9.17 17.19 2.69
N PRO A 51 -8.57 17.36 1.50
CA PRO A 51 -7.81 16.29 0.93
C PRO A 51 -6.55 16.16 1.79
N SER A 52 -6.54 15.20 2.71
CA SER A 52 -5.31 14.70 3.32
C SER A 52 -4.52 14.03 2.20
N ARG A 53 -3.94 14.84 1.33
CA ARG A 53 -2.91 14.39 0.41
C ARG A 53 -1.74 14.07 1.31
N ASP A 54 -1.52 12.78 1.54
CA ASP A 54 -0.28 12.27 2.09
C ASP A 54 0.87 12.97 1.35
N ASP A 55 1.49 13.95 2.00
CA ASP A 55 2.50 14.86 1.42
C ASP A 55 3.86 14.15 1.28
N HIS A 56 3.84 12.82 1.24
CA HIS A 56 4.98 11.92 1.33
C HIS A 56 4.97 11.09 0.05
N PRO A 57 5.32 11.67 -1.11
CA PRO A 57 5.27 10.95 -2.38
C PRO A 57 6.23 9.75 -2.33
N VAL A 58 5.72 8.55 -2.61
CA VAL A 58 6.52 7.34 -2.74
C VAL A 58 7.55 7.52 -3.86
N ARG A 59 8.83 7.30 -3.55
CA ARG A 59 9.94 7.43 -4.49
C ARG A 59 10.52 6.06 -4.81
N ILE A 60 10.34 5.62 -6.05
CA ILE A 60 10.73 4.28 -6.50
C ILE A 60 12.10 4.35 -7.18
N TRP A 61 12.94 3.34 -6.93
CA TRP A 61 14.20 3.14 -7.65
C TRP A 61 14.16 1.79 -8.35
N VAL A 62 14.51 1.78 -9.64
CA VAL A 62 14.58 0.57 -10.46
C VAL A 62 15.96 0.46 -11.10
N GLY A 63 16.53 -0.75 -11.07
CA GLY A 63 17.74 -1.12 -11.77
C GLY A 63 17.53 -2.42 -12.55
N ILE A 64 17.79 -2.40 -13.86
CA ILE A 64 17.65 -3.54 -14.78
C ILE A 64 19.03 -3.92 -15.30
N ARG A 65 19.42 -5.18 -15.13
CA ARG A 65 20.68 -5.75 -15.63
C ARG A 65 20.37 -6.96 -16.50
N ILE A 66 20.92 -6.98 -17.70
CA ILE A 66 20.78 -8.08 -18.64
C ILE A 66 22.14 -8.77 -18.80
N SER A 67 22.13 -10.07 -19.07
CA SER A 67 23.33 -10.89 -19.25
C SER A 67 24.26 -10.40 -20.36
N ASN A 68 23.74 -9.66 -21.34
CA ASN A 68 24.52 -9.04 -22.42
C ASN A 68 25.28 -7.76 -21.98
N GLY A 69 25.26 -7.42 -20.69
CA GLY A 69 25.96 -6.26 -20.14
C GLY A 69 25.18 -4.95 -20.18
N LEU A 70 23.95 -4.94 -20.72
CA LEU A 70 23.10 -3.74 -20.66
C LEU A 70 22.63 -3.49 -19.23
N HIS A 71 22.78 -2.24 -18.76
CA HIS A 71 22.34 -1.80 -17.45
C HIS A 71 21.56 -0.48 -17.53
N LEU A 72 20.36 -0.46 -16.98
CA LEU A 72 19.50 0.72 -16.83
C LEU A 72 19.23 0.96 -15.36
N SER A 73 19.33 2.20 -14.88
CA SER A 73 18.95 2.56 -13.51
C SER A 73 18.25 3.92 -13.48
N GLN A 74 17.08 3.97 -12.85
CA GLN A 74 16.32 5.21 -12.64
C GLN A 74 15.84 5.31 -11.19
N LYS A 75 16.18 6.42 -10.55
CA LYS A 75 15.80 6.76 -9.17
C LYS A 75 14.66 7.76 -9.18
N ASN A 76 13.98 7.88 -8.04
CA ASN A 76 12.99 8.92 -7.79
C ASN A 76 11.80 8.87 -8.76
N LEU A 77 11.41 7.65 -9.18
CA LEU A 77 10.25 7.45 -10.03
C LEU A 77 8.98 7.58 -9.22
N SER A 78 8.01 8.32 -9.75
CA SER A 78 6.62 8.12 -9.35
C SER A 78 6.11 6.79 -9.92
N TYR A 79 4.97 6.31 -9.41
CA TYR A 79 4.31 5.15 -10.00
C TYR A 79 3.98 5.35 -11.48
N GLN A 80 3.56 6.57 -11.87
CA GLN A 80 3.26 6.91 -13.26
C GLN A 80 4.50 6.87 -14.15
N ASP A 81 5.65 7.35 -13.65
CA ASP A 81 6.90 7.29 -14.40
C ASP A 81 7.40 5.85 -14.57
N LEU A 82 7.20 5.01 -13.56
CA LEU A 82 7.48 3.58 -13.65
C LEU A 82 6.66 2.91 -14.74
N VAL A 83 5.34 3.15 -14.78
CA VAL A 83 4.45 2.58 -15.81
C VAL A 83 4.94 2.96 -17.21
N ARG A 84 5.19 4.26 -17.45
CA ARG A 84 5.72 4.74 -18.74
C ARG A 84 7.07 4.13 -19.10
N MET A 85 7.93 3.89 -18.11
CA MET A 85 9.22 3.24 -18.35
C MET A 85 9.03 1.79 -18.80
N VAL A 86 8.10 1.05 -18.18
CA VAL A 86 7.78 -0.33 -18.54
C VAL A 86 7.19 -0.41 -19.94
N GLU A 87 6.24 0.45 -20.30
CA GLU A 87 5.65 0.51 -21.65
C GLU A 87 6.72 0.70 -22.74
N LYS A 88 7.70 1.59 -22.48
CA LYS A 88 8.81 1.81 -23.41
C LYS A 88 9.72 0.60 -23.54
N LEU A 89 9.91 -0.17 -22.48
CA LEU A 89 10.72 -1.39 -22.50
C LEU A 89 9.99 -2.53 -23.21
N GLU A 90 8.67 -2.65 -23.02
CA GLU A 90 7.84 -3.63 -23.73
C GLU A 90 7.84 -3.37 -25.25
N GLY A 91 7.85 -2.12 -25.69
CA GLY A 91 7.97 -1.77 -27.11
C GLY A 91 9.33 -2.08 -27.75
N LEU A 92 10.33 -2.51 -26.96
CA LEU A 92 11.64 -2.96 -27.46
C LEU A 92 11.74 -4.49 -27.59
N CYS A 93 10.74 -5.24 -27.12
CA CYS A 93 10.60 -6.68 -27.30
C CYS A 93 9.84 -7.01 -28.59
#